data_AF-A0A2V9PRA2-F1
#
_entry.id   AF-A0A2V9PRA2-F1
#
_cell.length_a   1.000
_cell.length_b   1.000
_cell.length_c   1.000
_cell.angle_alpha   90.00
_cell.angle_beta   90.00
_cell.angle_gamma   90.00
#
_symmetry.space_group_name_H-M   'P 1'
#
loop_
_entity.id
_entity.type
_entity.pdbx_description
1 polymer ?
#
loop_
_entity_poly.entity_id
_entity_poly.type
_entity_poly.pdbx_seq_one_letter_code
_entity_poly.pdbx_strand_id
1 'polypeptide(L)'
;MQVGGFAFFDAFHFSRSNPKRGHGHGTAMVGTIWELHPIWHLQLGTAASPTELASAATTAEAGGLPDPGGAFDFAIKKFFLESLESGHTLQPSMTVQLGHHSPMHPLEQDCEMHIAGTVQGSPIGWPTAIVIEPPNLCRIDPSGMESEDTNTWPAVLDDLEGKTCQVSGFPRIFTEHATGKASASNPNHVFEIHPALGIDCGDQKLSFGSFLKVFPGMRAISPTTSTSCMSGRALEVRFDTSTAEYQFRENGVGCGNFAILEIDGVNPKWVRSVTGGHTALARVTGDGASTVTLKVYTLSPSSIDTWLGSTAGTSSAGNQRKLVHGLFTYDYFSMLKTLHPKQQLWLTPADWTPIKFPLAFVAFGEAETAPWGEQ
;
A
#
# COMPACT_ATOMS: atom_id res chain seq x y z
N MET A 1 19.10 14.64 -14.17
CA MET A 1 19.59 16.03 -14.12
C MET A 1 19.50 16.49 -12.68
N GLN A 2 20.60 16.92 -12.07
CA GLN A 2 20.58 17.55 -10.74
C GLN A 2 21.03 19.01 -10.87
N VAL A 3 20.27 19.92 -10.26
CA VAL A 3 20.58 21.36 -10.21
C VAL A 3 20.66 21.77 -8.74
N GLY A 4 21.77 22.37 -8.34
CA GLY A 4 21.97 22.92 -6.99
C GLY A 4 22.18 24.43 -7.05
N GLY A 5 21.44 25.17 -6.21
CA GLY A 5 21.54 26.63 -6.07
C GLY A 5 20.72 27.15 -4.87
N PHE A 6 20.82 28.45 -4.57
CA PHE A 6 19.94 29.10 -3.60
C PHE A 6 18.64 29.54 -4.28
N ALA A 7 17.49 29.24 -3.67
CA ALA A 7 16.22 29.86 -4.04
C ALA A 7 16.12 31.24 -3.37
N PHE A 8 15.89 32.29 -4.14
CA PHE A 8 15.54 33.60 -3.60
C PHE A 8 14.17 34.05 -4.11
N PHE A 9 13.46 34.81 -3.28
CA PHE A 9 12.19 35.43 -3.65
C PHE A 9 12.46 36.79 -4.26
N ASP A 10 12.25 36.93 -5.57
CA ASP A 10 12.18 38.24 -6.19
C ASP A 10 10.76 38.81 -6.04
N ALA A 11 10.52 39.52 -4.94
CA ALA A 11 9.24 40.16 -4.66
C ALA A 11 8.94 41.37 -5.58
N PHE A 12 9.87 41.81 -6.43
CA PHE A 12 9.68 42.99 -7.28
C PHE A 12 8.87 42.74 -8.56
N HIS A 13 8.53 41.48 -8.86
CA HIS A 13 7.78 41.11 -10.07
C HIS A 13 6.27 40.93 -9.88
N PHE A 14 5.75 41.02 -8.64
CA PHE A 14 4.31 40.91 -8.41
C PHE A 14 3.61 42.28 -8.50
N SER A 15 2.98 42.57 -9.64
CA SER A 15 2.07 43.70 -9.82
C SER A 15 0.69 43.22 -10.27
N ARG A 16 -0.35 43.52 -9.48
CA ARG A 16 -1.74 43.22 -9.86
C ARG A 16 -2.20 43.97 -11.12
N SER A 17 -1.62 45.14 -11.39
CA SER A 17 -2.02 46.00 -12.52
C SER A 17 -1.17 45.80 -13.77
N ASN A 18 -0.03 45.11 -13.67
CA ASN A 18 0.82 44.80 -14.82
C ASN A 18 1.56 43.47 -14.64
N PRO A 19 0.88 42.32 -14.86
CA PRO A 19 1.44 40.99 -14.64
C PRO A 19 2.57 40.62 -15.61
N LYS A 20 2.88 41.45 -16.63
CA LYS A 20 3.97 41.23 -17.58
C LYS A 20 5.25 42.00 -17.26
N ARG A 21 5.27 42.79 -16.17
CA ARG A 21 6.48 43.50 -15.74
C ARG A 21 7.57 42.46 -15.46
N GLY A 22 8.68 42.48 -16.19
CA GLY A 22 9.81 41.53 -16.05
C GLY A 22 9.92 40.39 -17.08
N HIS A 23 8.96 40.23 -18.01
CA HIS A 23 8.88 39.04 -18.87
C HIS A 23 9.67 39.18 -20.18
N GLY A 24 10.94 39.59 -20.10
CA GLY A 24 11.79 39.76 -21.28
C GLY A 24 12.20 38.46 -21.97
N HIS A 25 12.11 37.30 -21.29
CA HIS A 25 12.70 36.04 -21.75
C HIS A 25 11.88 34.75 -21.48
N GLY A 26 10.54 34.80 -21.41
CA GLY A 26 9.73 33.58 -21.13
C GLY A 26 8.29 33.62 -21.63
N THR A 27 7.66 32.44 -21.77
CA THR A 27 6.25 32.26 -22.18
C THR A 27 5.28 32.51 -21.01
N ALA A 28 3.98 32.63 -21.28
CA ALA A 28 2.94 32.93 -20.28
C ALA A 28 2.80 31.91 -19.12
N MET A 29 3.48 30.76 -19.21
CA MET A 29 3.54 29.73 -18.16
C MET A 29 4.60 30.00 -17.08
N VAL A 30 5.46 31.02 -17.28
CA VAL A 30 6.61 31.35 -16.40
C VAL A 30 6.23 32.42 -15.34
N GLY A 31 4.94 32.73 -15.17
CA GLY A 31 4.47 33.71 -14.17
C GLY A 31 4.51 33.21 -12.70
N THR A 32 4.94 31.97 -12.47
CA THR A 32 5.01 31.37 -11.12
C THR A 32 6.22 30.43 -10.94
N ILE A 33 7.30 30.64 -11.70
CA ILE A 33 8.49 29.77 -11.59
C ILE A 33 9.63 30.52 -10.89
N TRP A 34 10.15 29.84 -9.89
CA TRP A 34 11.35 30.13 -9.11
C TRP A 34 12.56 30.31 -10.03
N GLU A 35 13.22 31.47 -9.97
CA GLU A 35 14.53 31.63 -10.60
C GLU A 35 15.62 31.15 -9.64
N LEU A 36 16.48 30.23 -10.10
CA LEU A 36 17.66 29.77 -9.37
C LEU A 36 18.89 30.44 -9.95
N HIS A 37 19.47 31.41 -9.25
CA HIS A 37 20.75 32.01 -9.60
C HIS A 37 21.60 32.30 -8.34
N PRO A 38 22.92 32.47 -8.50
CA PRO A 38 23.72 31.79 -9.53
C PRO A 38 23.63 30.26 -9.38
N ILE A 39 23.57 29.55 -10.51
CA ILE A 39 23.72 28.10 -10.55
C ILE A 39 25.22 27.81 -10.45
N TRP A 40 25.62 27.04 -9.44
CA TRP A 40 27.03 26.69 -9.24
C TRP A 40 27.39 25.28 -9.71
N HIS A 41 26.41 24.42 -9.93
CA HIS A 41 26.66 23.07 -10.42
C HIS A 41 25.52 22.58 -11.30
N LEU A 42 25.87 22.15 -12.52
CA LEU A 42 25.01 21.47 -13.47
C LEU A 42 25.67 20.13 -13.81
N GLN A 43 25.08 19.02 -13.37
CA GLN A 43 25.56 17.69 -13.76
C GLN A 43 24.66 17.09 -14.83
N LEU A 44 25.15 17.10 -16.06
CA LEU A 44 24.59 16.34 -17.17
C LEU A 44 25.24 14.95 -17.13
N GLY A 45 24.47 13.93 -16.77
CA GLY A 45 24.93 12.55 -16.87
C GLY A 45 25.25 12.24 -18.34
N THR A 46 26.44 11.74 -18.61
CA THR A 46 26.87 11.33 -19.94
C THR A 46 25.99 10.18 -20.42
N ALA A 47 25.17 10.46 -21.42
CA ALA A 47 24.46 9.45 -22.18
C ALA A 47 25.48 8.51 -22.84
N ALA A 48 25.39 7.21 -22.53
CA ALA A 48 25.93 6.20 -23.43
C ALA A 48 25.09 6.24 -24.72
N SER A 49 25.76 6.30 -25.86
CA SER A 49 25.12 6.19 -27.17
C SER A 49 24.49 4.81 -27.36
N PRO A 50 23.41 4.70 -28.16
CA PRO A 50 22.60 3.50 -28.26
C PRO A 50 23.35 2.43 -29.06
N THR A 51 23.66 1.30 -28.42
CA THR A 51 24.00 0.09 -29.14
C THR A 51 22.69 -0.58 -29.53
N GLU A 52 22.34 -0.53 -30.82
CA GLU A 52 21.39 -1.47 -31.42
C GLU A 52 21.85 -2.89 -31.09
N LEU A 53 21.03 -3.63 -30.36
CA LEU A 53 21.16 -5.07 -30.20
C LEU A 53 19.84 -5.69 -30.62
N ALA A 54 19.96 -6.52 -31.65
CA ALA A 54 18.92 -7.18 -32.39
C ALA A 54 17.88 -7.87 -31.50
N SER A 55 16.63 -7.86 -31.97
CA SER A 55 15.55 -8.65 -31.42
C SER A 55 15.91 -10.14 -31.43
N ALA A 56 16.22 -10.67 -30.25
CA ALA A 56 15.98 -12.06 -29.94
C ALA A 56 14.81 -12.07 -28.96
N ALA A 57 13.61 -12.39 -29.47
CA ALA A 57 12.49 -12.77 -28.63
C ALA A 57 12.86 -14.07 -27.91
N THR A 58 13.47 -13.95 -26.74
CA THR A 58 13.50 -15.03 -25.74
C THR A 58 12.33 -14.82 -24.81
N THR A 59 11.38 -15.73 -24.86
CA THR A 59 10.41 -16.01 -23.80
C THR A 59 11.16 -16.23 -22.49
N ALA A 60 11.41 -15.17 -21.75
CA ALA A 60 11.86 -15.28 -20.37
C ALA A 60 10.61 -15.57 -19.52
N GLU A 61 10.49 -16.80 -19.02
CA GLU A 61 9.73 -17.02 -17.80
C GLU A 61 10.18 -15.98 -16.76
N ALA A 62 9.22 -15.35 -16.08
CA ALA A 62 9.46 -14.46 -14.95
C ALA A 62 10.19 -15.25 -13.84
N GLY A 63 11.51 -15.34 -13.95
CA GLY A 63 12.37 -16.09 -13.06
C GLY A 63 12.46 -15.38 -11.71
N GLY A 64 11.57 -15.75 -10.79
CA GLY A 64 11.72 -15.42 -9.38
C GLY A 64 13.04 -16.00 -8.83
N LEU A 65 13.64 -15.30 -7.88
CA LEU A 65 14.73 -15.85 -7.09
C LEU A 65 14.32 -17.23 -6.52
N PRO A 66 15.24 -18.21 -6.45
CA PRO A 66 14.92 -19.55 -5.98
C PRO A 66 14.24 -19.51 -4.61
N ASP A 67 13.24 -20.37 -4.43
CA ASP A 67 12.59 -20.60 -3.14
C ASP A 67 13.66 -20.85 -2.06
N PRO A 68 13.60 -20.16 -0.90
CA PRO A 68 14.53 -20.34 0.21
C PRO A 68 14.46 -21.74 0.85
N GLY A 69 13.61 -22.65 0.35
CA GLY A 69 13.55 -24.04 0.78
C GLY A 69 12.99 -24.19 2.18
N GLY A 70 12.06 -23.30 2.56
CA GLY A 70 11.42 -23.28 3.89
C GLY A 70 12.28 -22.69 5.02
N ALA A 71 13.39 -22.02 4.71
CA ALA A 71 14.19 -21.33 5.74
C ALA A 71 13.48 -20.10 6.32
N PHE A 72 12.62 -19.46 5.54
CA PHE A 72 11.77 -18.33 5.87
C PHE A 72 10.61 -18.24 4.86
N ASP A 73 9.54 -17.55 5.20
CA ASP A 73 8.33 -17.47 4.37
C ASP A 73 8.33 -16.24 3.45
N PHE A 74 8.99 -15.15 3.88
CA PHE A 74 9.26 -13.99 3.04
C PHE A 74 10.45 -13.19 3.57
N ALA A 75 10.99 -12.30 2.76
CA ALA A 75 12.02 -11.38 3.19
C ALA A 75 11.74 -9.94 2.75
N ILE A 76 12.20 -8.98 3.54
CA ILE A 76 12.12 -7.56 3.22
C ILE A 76 13.52 -6.96 3.30
N LYS A 77 13.92 -6.24 2.27
CA LYS A 77 15.19 -5.52 2.28
C LYS A 77 15.16 -4.41 3.32
N LYS A 78 16.26 -4.27 4.06
CA LYS A 78 16.39 -3.24 5.10
C LYS A 78 16.06 -1.84 4.59
N PHE A 79 16.61 -1.47 3.43
CA PHE A 79 16.38 -0.14 2.84
C PHE A 79 14.90 0.12 2.53
N PHE A 80 14.12 -0.92 2.22
CA PHE A 80 12.70 -0.75 1.91
C PHE A 80 11.90 -0.45 3.18
N LEU A 81 12.16 -1.17 4.28
CA LEU A 81 11.59 -0.82 5.59
C LEU A 81 12.02 0.58 6.06
N GLU A 82 13.28 0.96 5.83
CA GLU A 82 13.77 2.33 6.08
C GLU A 82 12.97 3.36 5.27
N SER A 83 12.65 3.06 4.01
CA SER A 83 11.82 3.95 3.17
C SER A 83 10.39 4.08 3.71
N LEU A 84 9.76 2.97 4.11
CA LEU A 84 8.41 2.96 4.69
C LEU A 84 8.37 3.74 6.01
N GLU A 85 9.38 3.58 6.85
CA GLU A 85 9.50 4.35 8.08
C GLU A 85 9.60 5.85 7.79
N SER A 86 10.47 6.25 6.87
CA SER A 86 10.72 7.65 6.54
C SER A 86 9.50 8.39 5.98
N GLY A 87 8.62 7.66 5.27
CA GLY A 87 7.41 8.23 4.70
C GLY A 87 6.34 8.58 5.74
N HIS A 88 6.39 7.99 6.94
CA HIS A 88 5.41 8.20 8.02
C HIS A 88 3.94 8.19 7.53
N THR A 89 3.61 7.27 6.62
CA THR A 89 2.32 7.24 5.92
C THR A 89 1.72 5.84 5.83
N LEU A 90 0.40 5.76 5.93
CA LEU A 90 -0.35 4.54 5.62
C LEU A 90 -0.43 4.26 4.11
N GLN A 91 -0.07 5.24 3.27
CA GLN A 91 -0.25 5.22 1.82
C GLN A 91 1.07 5.56 1.11
N PRO A 92 2.12 4.71 1.26
CA PRO A 92 3.37 4.92 0.56
C PRO A 92 3.12 5.00 -0.96
N SER A 93 3.97 5.77 -1.63
CA SER A 93 4.04 5.78 -3.08
C SER A 93 5.35 5.15 -3.54
N MET A 94 5.28 4.31 -4.57
CA MET A 94 6.40 3.57 -5.13
C MET A 94 6.43 3.70 -6.64
N THR A 95 7.64 3.74 -7.20
CA THR A 95 7.86 3.68 -8.65
C THR A 95 7.83 2.21 -9.07
N VAL A 96 6.89 1.85 -9.94
CA VAL A 96 6.65 0.46 -10.35
C VAL A 96 6.56 0.39 -11.85
N GLN A 97 7.26 -0.57 -12.46
CA GLN A 97 6.93 -0.98 -13.82
C GLN A 97 5.78 -1.96 -13.76
N LEU A 98 4.64 -1.58 -14.35
CA LEU A 98 3.44 -2.39 -14.40
C LEU A 98 3.60 -3.51 -15.44
N GLY A 99 3.03 -4.67 -15.15
CA GLY A 99 3.00 -5.84 -16.01
C GLY A 99 1.56 -6.20 -16.38
N HIS A 100 1.35 -7.48 -16.69
CA HIS A 100 0.03 -7.99 -17.06
C HIS A 100 -0.99 -7.83 -15.94
N HIS A 101 -2.26 -7.71 -16.33
CA HIS A 101 -3.38 -7.74 -15.41
C HIS A 101 -4.23 -9.00 -15.53
N SER A 102 -4.94 -9.38 -14.47
CA SER A 102 -5.90 -10.49 -14.48
C SER A 102 -7.21 -10.07 -15.14
N PRO A 103 -8.14 -11.00 -15.42
CA PRO A 103 -9.54 -10.65 -15.64
C PRO A 103 -10.16 -9.99 -14.39
N MET A 104 -11.25 -9.26 -14.61
CA MET A 104 -12.08 -8.70 -13.54
C MET A 104 -12.66 -9.81 -12.67
N HIS A 105 -12.38 -9.76 -11.37
CA HIS A 105 -13.04 -10.64 -10.42
C HIS A 105 -14.47 -10.14 -10.11
N PRO A 106 -15.43 -11.05 -9.91
CA PRO A 106 -16.79 -10.68 -9.53
C PRO A 106 -16.87 -10.24 -8.06
N LEU A 107 -18.02 -9.69 -7.67
CA LEU A 107 -18.22 -9.08 -6.35
C LEU A 107 -18.08 -10.09 -5.19
N GLU A 108 -18.53 -11.33 -5.39
CA GLU A 108 -18.41 -12.42 -4.42
C GLU A 108 -16.97 -12.95 -4.26
N GLN A 109 -16.02 -12.40 -5.01
CA GLN A 109 -14.58 -12.64 -4.86
C GLN A 109 -13.92 -11.44 -4.19
N ASP A 110 -13.48 -10.45 -4.93
CA ASP A 110 -12.80 -9.27 -4.38
C ASP A 110 -13.08 -8.00 -5.20
N CYS A 111 -13.84 -8.14 -6.29
CA CYS A 111 -14.22 -7.03 -7.18
C CYS A 111 -13.02 -6.23 -7.70
N GLU A 112 -11.87 -6.89 -7.89
CA GLU A 112 -10.62 -6.26 -8.30
C GLU A 112 -10.02 -6.88 -9.57
N MET A 113 -8.91 -6.31 -10.02
CA MET A 113 -8.02 -6.92 -10.99
C MET A 113 -6.62 -6.90 -10.40
N HIS A 114 -5.90 -8.01 -10.53
CA HIS A 114 -4.49 -8.10 -10.14
C HIS A 114 -3.67 -7.46 -11.24
N ILE A 115 -2.83 -6.49 -10.90
CA ILE A 115 -1.85 -5.91 -11.83
C ILE A 115 -0.46 -6.28 -11.31
N ALA A 116 0.27 -7.10 -12.06
CA ALA A 116 1.63 -7.44 -11.68
C ALA A 116 2.53 -6.19 -11.72
N GLY A 117 3.52 -6.12 -10.84
CA GLY A 117 4.42 -4.99 -10.76
C GLY A 117 5.84 -5.38 -10.37
N THR A 118 6.80 -4.62 -10.90
CA THR A 118 8.20 -4.68 -10.46
C THR A 118 8.64 -3.29 -9.96
N VAL A 119 8.96 -3.20 -8.67
CA VAL A 119 9.46 -1.95 -8.07
C VAL A 119 10.79 -1.56 -8.72
N GLN A 120 10.87 -0.31 -9.16
CA GLN A 120 12.05 0.22 -9.84
C GLN A 120 13.12 0.68 -8.85
N GLY A 121 14.38 0.64 -9.29
CA GLY A 121 15.54 1.02 -8.49
C GLY A 121 16.19 -0.17 -7.79
N SER A 122 15.55 -0.69 -6.74
CA SER A 122 16.08 -1.82 -5.95
C SER A 122 14.97 -2.81 -5.59
N PRO A 123 15.23 -4.13 -5.61
CA PRO A 123 14.26 -5.13 -5.16
C PRO A 123 13.85 -4.88 -3.72
N ILE A 124 12.56 -4.97 -3.39
CA ILE A 124 12.05 -4.65 -2.05
C ILE A 124 12.16 -5.81 -1.05
N GLY A 125 12.38 -7.03 -1.55
CA GLY A 125 12.33 -8.24 -0.74
C GLY A 125 12.24 -9.50 -1.58
N TRP A 126 11.87 -10.60 -0.93
CA TRP A 126 11.57 -11.88 -1.56
C TRP A 126 10.16 -12.34 -1.18
N PRO A 127 9.33 -12.76 -2.15
CA PRO A 127 9.53 -12.59 -3.59
C PRO A 127 9.64 -11.12 -4.03
N THR A 128 10.25 -10.86 -5.18
CA THR A 128 10.57 -9.49 -5.63
C THR A 128 9.40 -8.78 -6.32
N ALA A 129 8.46 -9.54 -6.86
CA ALA A 129 7.29 -9.00 -7.52
C ALA A 129 6.31 -8.42 -6.50
N ILE A 130 5.48 -7.49 -6.97
CA ILE A 130 4.33 -6.98 -6.24
C ILE A 130 3.07 -7.14 -7.06
N VAL A 131 1.90 -7.07 -6.42
CA VAL A 131 0.62 -6.95 -7.10
C VAL A 131 -0.08 -5.67 -6.66
N ILE A 132 -0.68 -4.96 -7.61
CA ILE A 132 -1.47 -3.76 -7.37
C ILE A 132 -2.93 -4.15 -7.56
N GLU A 133 -3.76 -3.87 -6.55
CA GLU A 133 -5.16 -4.32 -6.51
C GLU A 133 -6.06 -3.09 -6.29
N PRO A 134 -6.54 -2.46 -7.38
CA PRO A 134 -7.49 -1.37 -7.29
C PRO A 134 -8.86 -1.87 -6.80
N PRO A 135 -9.47 -1.21 -5.82
CA PRO A 135 -10.70 -1.69 -5.22
C PRO A 135 -11.90 -1.47 -6.16
N ASN A 136 -12.86 -2.40 -6.10
CA ASN A 136 -14.23 -2.21 -6.60
C ASN A 136 -14.39 -1.95 -8.09
N LEU A 137 -13.43 -2.38 -8.91
CA LEU A 137 -13.46 -2.20 -10.36
C LEU A 137 -14.67 -2.91 -11.02
N CYS A 138 -15.19 -3.97 -10.40
CA CYS A 138 -16.37 -4.67 -10.94
C CYS A 138 -17.68 -3.87 -10.78
N ARG A 139 -17.69 -2.81 -9.96
CA ARG A 139 -18.87 -1.96 -9.67
C ARG A 139 -18.69 -0.48 -10.01
N ILE A 140 -17.48 -0.06 -10.32
CA ILE A 140 -17.14 1.34 -10.57
C ILE A 140 -16.41 1.42 -11.90
N ASP A 141 -16.83 2.27 -12.82
CA ASP A 141 -16.20 2.45 -14.12
C ASP A 141 -14.94 3.35 -14.05
N PRO A 142 -14.14 3.46 -15.14
CA PRO A 142 -12.97 4.34 -15.16
C PRO A 142 -13.23 5.84 -14.94
N SER A 143 -14.48 6.30 -15.07
CA SER A 143 -14.85 7.67 -14.72
C SER A 143 -15.08 7.86 -13.23
N GLY A 144 -15.10 6.77 -12.46
CA GLY A 144 -15.33 6.75 -11.03
C GLY A 144 -16.80 6.67 -10.64
N MET A 145 -17.68 6.32 -11.57
CA MET A 145 -19.12 6.21 -11.35
C MET A 145 -19.52 4.76 -11.10
N GLU A 146 -20.49 4.54 -10.21
CA GLU A 146 -21.09 3.21 -10.07
C GLU A 146 -21.78 2.80 -11.38
N SER A 147 -21.44 1.63 -11.89
CA SER A 147 -21.93 1.12 -13.17
C SER A 147 -22.07 -0.40 -13.13
N GLU A 148 -23.06 -0.92 -13.86
CA GLU A 148 -23.16 -2.36 -14.16
C GLU A 148 -22.29 -2.75 -15.36
N ASP A 149 -21.89 -1.77 -16.19
CA ASP A 149 -20.95 -1.96 -17.29
C ASP A 149 -19.58 -1.41 -16.91
N THR A 150 -18.67 -2.32 -16.57
CA THR A 150 -17.29 -2.05 -16.16
C THR A 150 -16.28 -2.71 -17.11
N ASN A 151 -16.72 -3.10 -18.31
CA ASN A 151 -15.93 -3.85 -19.29
C ASN A 151 -14.80 -3.02 -19.93
N THR A 152 -14.70 -1.73 -19.62
CA THR A 152 -13.64 -0.84 -20.12
C THR A 152 -12.34 -0.94 -19.33
N TRP A 153 -12.36 -1.49 -18.12
CA TRP A 153 -11.16 -1.63 -17.29
C TRP A 153 -10.02 -2.42 -17.94
N PRO A 154 -10.25 -3.60 -18.55
CA PRO A 154 -9.18 -4.33 -19.23
C PRO A 154 -8.41 -3.45 -20.22
N ALA A 155 -9.11 -2.77 -21.13
CA ALA A 155 -8.44 -1.89 -22.11
C ALA A 155 -7.68 -0.72 -21.44
N VAL A 156 -8.22 -0.16 -20.35
CA VAL A 156 -7.54 0.90 -19.59
C VAL A 156 -6.25 0.38 -18.95
N LEU A 157 -6.24 -0.86 -18.45
CA LEU A 157 -5.07 -1.46 -17.79
C LEU A 157 -4.07 -2.05 -18.80
N ASP A 158 -4.54 -2.58 -19.94
CA ASP A 158 -3.71 -2.99 -21.08
C ASP A 158 -2.80 -1.81 -21.53
N ASP A 159 -3.37 -0.60 -21.59
CA ASP A 159 -2.63 0.61 -21.94
C ASP A 159 -1.53 0.97 -20.93
N LEU A 160 -1.58 0.44 -19.70
CA LEU A 160 -0.57 0.68 -18.66
C LEU A 160 0.55 -0.36 -18.65
N GLU A 161 0.38 -1.49 -19.32
CA GLU A 161 1.35 -2.58 -19.33
C GLU A 161 2.72 -2.10 -19.82
N GLY A 162 3.78 -2.47 -19.09
CA GLY A 162 5.17 -2.10 -19.37
C GLY A 162 5.56 -0.67 -18.97
N LYS A 163 4.60 0.19 -18.60
CA LYS A 163 4.89 1.57 -18.17
C LYS A 163 5.42 1.62 -16.75
N THR A 164 6.31 2.59 -16.51
CA THR A 164 6.77 2.94 -15.17
C THR A 164 5.87 4.02 -14.58
N CYS A 165 5.21 3.71 -13.47
CA CYS A 165 4.20 4.54 -12.85
C CYS A 165 4.49 4.74 -11.36
N GLN A 166 4.04 5.86 -10.81
CA GLN A 166 3.90 6.04 -9.38
C GLN A 166 2.60 5.38 -8.93
N VAL A 167 2.70 4.33 -8.12
CA VAL A 167 1.57 3.66 -7.51
C VAL A 167 1.48 4.11 -6.05
N SER A 168 0.27 4.38 -5.55
CA SER A 168 0.02 4.67 -4.14
C SER A 168 -1.15 3.86 -3.60
N GLY A 169 -1.08 3.52 -2.31
CA GLY A 169 -2.14 2.79 -1.63
C GLY A 169 -1.63 2.13 -0.36
N PHE A 170 -2.45 1.27 0.25
CA PHE A 170 -2.04 0.59 1.48
C PHE A 170 -1.11 -0.59 1.17
N PRO A 171 0.03 -0.72 1.86
CA PRO A 171 0.88 -1.87 1.71
C PRO A 171 0.21 -3.06 2.42
N ARG A 172 -0.16 -4.07 1.64
CA ARG A 172 -0.56 -5.37 2.16
C ARG A 172 0.64 -6.30 2.09
N ILE A 173 1.00 -6.88 3.23
CA ILE A 173 2.07 -7.85 3.36
C ILE A 173 1.41 -9.15 3.79
N PHE A 174 1.45 -10.16 2.91
CA PHE A 174 0.75 -11.41 3.12
C PHE A 174 1.39 -12.57 2.34
N THR A 175 1.44 -13.75 2.95
CA THR A 175 2.23 -14.89 2.42
C THR A 175 1.45 -15.85 1.54
N GLU A 176 0.14 -15.62 1.35
CA GLU A 176 -0.75 -16.49 0.57
C GLU A 176 -0.23 -16.77 -0.85
N HIS A 177 0.49 -15.81 -1.44
CA HIS A 177 1.06 -15.89 -2.78
C HIS A 177 2.60 -15.93 -2.80
N ALA A 178 3.25 -16.18 -1.66
CA ALA A 178 4.71 -16.18 -1.57
C ALA A 178 5.36 -17.26 -2.43
N THR A 179 4.69 -18.41 -2.57
CA THR A 179 5.12 -19.55 -3.39
C THR A 179 3.91 -20.20 -4.06
N GLY A 180 4.14 -20.99 -5.11
CA GLY A 180 3.09 -21.78 -5.77
C GLY A 180 2.90 -21.42 -7.24
N LYS A 181 1.62 -21.43 -7.68
CA LYS A 181 1.23 -21.25 -9.09
C LYS A 181 1.23 -19.77 -9.48
N ALA A 182 2.43 -19.22 -9.67
CA ALA A 182 2.62 -17.92 -10.29
C ALA A 182 1.97 -17.87 -11.68
N SER A 183 1.35 -16.74 -11.99
CA SER A 183 0.87 -16.39 -13.31
C SER A 183 1.46 -15.04 -13.74
N ALA A 184 1.24 -14.65 -14.99
CA ALA A 184 1.77 -13.39 -15.52
C ALA A 184 1.20 -12.15 -14.82
N SER A 185 -0.08 -12.21 -14.40
CA SER A 185 -0.78 -11.14 -13.70
C SER A 185 -0.76 -11.25 -12.18
N ASN A 186 -0.45 -12.45 -11.66
CA ASN A 186 -0.32 -12.73 -10.23
C ASN A 186 0.93 -13.61 -10.02
N PRO A 187 2.14 -13.02 -10.15
CA PRO A 187 3.38 -13.71 -9.88
C PRO A 187 3.50 -14.03 -8.39
N ASN A 188 4.44 -14.90 -8.01
CA ASN A 188 4.74 -15.09 -6.59
C ASN A 188 5.15 -13.75 -5.97
N HIS A 189 4.44 -13.34 -4.92
CA HIS A 189 4.60 -12.05 -4.27
C HIS A 189 4.16 -12.16 -2.81
N VAL A 190 4.69 -11.26 -2.00
CA VAL A 190 4.23 -11.06 -0.60
C VAL A 190 3.74 -9.63 -0.38
N PHE A 191 4.19 -8.73 -1.25
CA PHE A 191 3.86 -7.33 -1.20
C PHE A 191 2.78 -7.01 -2.22
N GLU A 192 1.76 -6.35 -1.73
CA GLU A 192 0.68 -5.82 -2.54
C GLU A 192 0.48 -4.36 -2.20
N ILE A 193 -0.07 -3.62 -3.16
CA ILE A 193 -0.74 -2.36 -2.88
C ILE A 193 -2.25 -2.63 -2.94
N HIS A 194 -2.81 -2.95 -1.77
CA HIS A 194 -4.18 -3.36 -1.59
C HIS A 194 -4.79 -2.68 -0.35
N PRO A 195 -5.73 -1.73 -0.54
CA PRO A 195 -6.23 -1.25 -1.83
C PRO A 195 -5.26 -0.27 -2.46
N ALA A 196 -5.13 -0.33 -3.79
CA ALA A 196 -4.54 0.75 -4.56
C ALA A 196 -5.45 1.98 -4.56
N LEU A 197 -4.85 3.14 -4.35
CA LEU A 197 -5.54 4.44 -4.29
C LEU A 197 -5.23 5.32 -5.49
N GLY A 198 -4.12 5.05 -6.18
CA GLY A 198 -3.81 5.73 -7.45
C GLY A 198 -2.67 5.07 -8.22
N ILE A 199 -2.71 5.30 -9.54
CA ILE A 199 -1.66 4.94 -10.49
C ILE A 199 -1.41 6.17 -11.38
N ASP A 200 -0.21 6.72 -11.35
CA ASP A 200 0.21 7.87 -12.15
C ASP A 200 1.37 7.48 -13.07
N CYS A 201 1.08 7.34 -14.37
CA CYS A 201 2.03 7.00 -15.42
C CYS A 201 2.40 8.24 -16.27
N GLY A 202 2.31 9.45 -15.69
CA GLY A 202 2.52 10.71 -16.39
C GLY A 202 1.23 11.21 -17.07
N ASP A 203 1.04 10.85 -18.34
CA ASP A 203 -0.11 11.31 -19.13
C ASP A 203 -1.42 10.60 -18.77
N GLN A 204 -1.32 9.43 -18.12
CA GLN A 204 -2.45 8.66 -17.61
C GLN A 204 -2.41 8.62 -16.09
N LYS A 205 -3.51 9.06 -15.48
CA LYS A 205 -3.66 9.12 -14.02
C LYS A 205 -4.98 8.49 -13.63
N LEU A 206 -4.91 7.41 -12.87
CA LEU A 206 -6.05 6.73 -12.28
C LEU A 206 -6.10 7.04 -10.79
N SER A 207 -7.29 7.37 -10.30
CA SER A 207 -7.54 7.66 -8.89
C SER A 207 -8.66 6.77 -8.39
N PHE A 208 -8.38 5.99 -7.35
CA PHE A 208 -9.27 5.00 -6.79
C PHE A 208 -9.69 5.33 -5.35
N GLY A 209 -9.25 6.47 -4.81
CA GLY A 209 -9.56 6.83 -3.41
C GLY A 209 -11.06 6.87 -3.11
N SER A 210 -11.89 7.32 -4.07
CA SER A 210 -13.36 7.31 -3.95
C SER A 210 -13.99 5.94 -4.20
N PHE A 211 -13.20 4.95 -4.64
CA PHE A 211 -13.70 3.62 -4.96
C PHE A 211 -13.76 2.75 -3.73
N LEU A 212 -12.96 3.06 -2.69
CA LEU A 212 -12.92 2.29 -1.46
C LEU A 212 -14.23 2.44 -0.66
N LYS A 213 -15.13 1.48 -0.84
CA LYS A 213 -16.40 1.38 -0.14
C LYS A 213 -16.88 -0.07 -0.10
N VAL A 214 -17.88 -0.34 0.72
CA VAL A 214 -18.48 -1.67 0.87
C VAL A 214 -19.71 -1.79 -0.03
N PHE A 215 -19.80 -2.87 -0.80
CA PHE A 215 -20.99 -3.22 -1.56
C PHE A 215 -21.68 -4.45 -0.95
N PRO A 216 -23.02 -4.51 -0.96
CA PRO A 216 -23.75 -5.72 -0.55
C PRO A 216 -23.32 -6.94 -1.38
N GLY A 217 -22.98 -8.04 -0.71
CA GLY A 217 -22.51 -9.27 -1.36
C GLY A 217 -21.00 -9.37 -1.60
N MET A 218 -20.23 -8.35 -1.20
CA MET A 218 -18.77 -8.41 -1.19
C MET A 218 -18.29 -9.54 -0.27
N ARG A 219 -17.30 -10.30 -0.74
CA ARG A 219 -16.75 -11.45 0.00
C ARG A 219 -16.27 -11.06 1.38
N ALA A 220 -16.55 -11.93 2.35
CA ALA A 220 -15.87 -11.93 3.63
C ALA A 220 -15.59 -13.38 4.01
N ILE A 221 -14.44 -13.63 4.63
CA ILE A 221 -14.15 -14.93 5.23
C ILE A 221 -15.11 -15.22 6.38
N SER A 222 -15.26 -16.50 6.72
CA SER A 222 -16.16 -16.90 7.79
C SER A 222 -15.76 -16.26 9.14
N PRO A 223 -16.73 -16.03 10.05
CA PRO A 223 -16.45 -15.59 11.42
C PRO A 223 -15.35 -16.40 12.10
N THR A 224 -15.42 -17.73 12.01
CA THR A 224 -14.43 -18.65 12.58
C THR A 224 -13.03 -18.44 11.99
N THR A 225 -12.93 -18.27 10.67
CA THR A 225 -11.65 -18.00 10.00
C THR A 225 -11.07 -16.66 10.46
N SER A 226 -11.89 -15.61 10.54
CA SER A 226 -11.43 -14.28 11.00
C SER A 226 -10.94 -14.30 12.45
N THR A 227 -11.68 -14.93 13.37
CA THR A 227 -11.27 -15.08 14.78
C THR A 227 -9.99 -15.90 14.91
N SER A 228 -9.89 -17.01 14.17
CA SER A 228 -8.70 -17.87 14.20
C SER A 228 -7.47 -17.16 13.64
N CYS A 229 -7.64 -16.39 12.56
CA CYS A 229 -6.61 -15.51 12.00
C CYS A 229 -6.10 -14.52 13.05
N MET A 230 -6.99 -13.74 13.67
CA MET A 230 -6.58 -12.71 14.64
C MET A 230 -5.90 -13.28 15.90
N SER A 231 -6.32 -14.45 16.36
CA SER A 231 -5.83 -15.05 17.61
C SER A 231 -4.59 -15.93 17.45
N GLY A 232 -4.45 -16.59 16.30
CA GLY A 232 -3.41 -17.60 16.07
C GLY A 232 -2.20 -17.12 15.27
N ARG A 233 -2.29 -15.96 14.61
CA ARG A 233 -1.20 -15.47 13.74
C ARG A 233 -0.02 -14.95 14.56
N ALA A 234 1.16 -15.49 14.27
CA ALA A 234 2.44 -15.05 14.80
C ALA A 234 3.42 -14.76 13.67
N LEU A 235 4.37 -13.87 13.93
CA LEU A 235 5.43 -13.49 13.00
C LEU A 235 6.74 -13.33 13.78
N GLU A 236 7.80 -13.91 13.23
CA GLU A 236 9.15 -13.79 13.76
C GLU A 236 10.07 -13.21 12.69
N VAL A 237 11.11 -12.49 13.11
CA VAL A 237 12.08 -11.86 12.20
C VAL A 237 13.50 -12.16 12.64
N ARG A 238 14.38 -12.40 11.66
CA ARG A 238 15.84 -12.38 11.83
C ARG A 238 16.47 -11.53 10.73
N PHE A 239 17.73 -11.17 10.88
CA PHE A 239 18.48 -10.44 9.87
C PHE A 239 19.57 -11.31 9.25
N ASP A 240 19.55 -11.41 7.92
CA ASP A 240 20.61 -12.04 7.15
C ASP A 240 21.61 -10.99 6.68
N THR A 241 22.81 -11.04 7.25
CA THR A 241 23.89 -10.09 6.95
C THR A 241 24.48 -10.28 5.56
N SER A 242 24.33 -11.46 4.95
CA SER A 242 24.87 -11.75 3.62
C SER A 242 24.05 -11.11 2.51
N THR A 243 22.73 -11.05 2.70
CA THR A 243 21.77 -10.49 1.74
C THR A 243 21.26 -9.09 2.15
N ALA A 244 21.58 -8.65 3.37
CA ALA A 244 21.08 -7.43 3.99
C ALA A 244 19.54 -7.35 4.03
N GLU A 245 18.92 -8.48 4.38
CA GLU A 245 17.47 -8.67 4.42
C GLU A 245 16.98 -9.05 5.81
N TYR A 246 15.79 -8.55 6.16
CA TYR A 246 15.00 -9.11 7.24
C TYR A 246 14.21 -10.30 6.70
N GLN A 247 14.49 -11.48 7.23
CA GLN A 247 13.77 -12.71 6.90
C GLN A 247 12.67 -12.92 7.93
N PHE A 248 11.50 -13.30 7.46
CA PHE A 248 10.30 -13.45 8.27
C PHE A 248 9.78 -14.88 8.22
N ARG A 249 9.38 -15.38 9.38
CA ARG A 249 8.68 -16.66 9.50
C ARG A 249 7.29 -16.44 10.10
N GLU A 250 6.28 -16.89 9.39
CA GLU A 250 4.92 -16.93 9.88
C GLU A 250 4.63 -18.23 10.63
N ASN A 251 3.75 -18.13 11.62
CA ASN A 251 3.12 -19.30 12.23
C ASN A 251 1.63 -19.00 12.42
N GLY A 252 0.80 -20.03 12.36
CA GLY A 252 -0.64 -19.93 12.62
C GLY A 252 -1.49 -20.57 11.54
N VAL A 253 -2.80 -20.35 11.62
CA VAL A 253 -3.77 -20.84 10.65
C VAL A 253 -3.83 -19.92 9.42
N GLY A 254 -4.41 -20.45 8.33
CA GLY A 254 -4.73 -19.66 7.15
C GLY A 254 -5.64 -18.48 7.48
N CYS A 255 -5.18 -17.29 7.14
CA CYS A 255 -5.98 -16.07 7.09
C CYS A 255 -6.44 -15.91 5.63
N GLY A 256 -7.72 -15.56 5.39
CA GLY A 256 -8.11 -15.12 4.04
C GLY A 256 -8.13 -13.60 3.93
N ASN A 257 -8.45 -13.10 2.73
CA ASN A 257 -8.25 -11.71 2.34
C ASN A 257 -9.15 -10.72 3.12
N PHE A 258 -10.47 -10.79 2.88
CA PHE A 258 -11.45 -9.86 3.44
C PHE A 258 -12.18 -10.40 4.66
N ALA A 259 -12.47 -9.55 5.63
CA ALA A 259 -13.28 -9.90 6.78
C ALA A 259 -14.22 -8.76 7.19
N ILE A 260 -15.28 -9.13 7.90
CA ILE A 260 -16.13 -8.18 8.63
C ILE A 260 -15.84 -8.35 10.11
N LEU A 261 -15.44 -7.26 10.77
CA LEU A 261 -15.10 -7.23 12.20
C LEU A 261 -15.98 -6.20 12.92
N GLU A 262 -16.36 -6.51 14.15
CA GLU A 262 -16.95 -5.52 15.07
C GLU A 262 -15.82 -4.95 15.94
N ILE A 263 -15.67 -3.62 15.90
CA ILE A 263 -14.78 -2.87 16.79
C ILE A 263 -15.56 -2.57 18.08
N ASP A 264 -15.32 -3.39 19.10
CA ASP A 264 -15.99 -3.30 20.41
C ASP A 264 -15.55 -2.09 21.24
N GLY A 265 -14.29 -1.68 21.08
CA GLY A 265 -13.74 -0.59 21.87
C GLY A 265 -12.38 -0.12 21.38
N VAL A 266 -12.20 1.20 21.39
CA VAL A 266 -10.94 1.86 21.07
C VAL A 266 -10.47 2.58 22.32
N ASN A 267 -9.19 2.46 22.66
CA ASN A 267 -8.60 3.29 23.71
C ASN A 267 -8.25 4.66 23.10
N PRO A 268 -8.89 5.77 23.55
CA PRO A 268 -8.62 7.12 23.03
C PRO A 268 -7.14 7.53 23.07
N LYS A 269 -6.37 6.98 24.03
CA LYS A 269 -4.93 7.28 24.18
C LYS A 269 -4.07 6.62 23.12
N TRP A 270 -4.59 5.64 22.39
CA TRP A 270 -3.86 4.84 21.40
C TRP A 270 -4.26 5.16 19.96
N VAL A 271 -5.20 6.10 19.77
CA VAL A 271 -5.49 6.67 18.46
C VAL A 271 -4.36 7.62 18.07
N ARG A 272 -3.87 7.51 16.84
CA ARG A 272 -2.82 8.34 16.26
C ARG A 272 -3.23 8.74 14.85
N SER A 273 -3.13 10.03 14.55
CA SER A 273 -3.15 10.50 13.16
C SER A 273 -1.81 10.17 12.50
N VAL A 274 -1.88 9.70 11.27
CA VAL A 274 -0.75 9.36 10.40
C VAL A 274 -1.10 9.86 9.00
N THR A 275 -0.12 10.22 8.18
CA THR A 275 -0.40 10.64 6.80
C THR A 275 -1.21 9.57 6.08
N GLY A 276 -2.41 9.94 5.61
CA GLY A 276 -3.36 9.03 4.96
C GLY A 276 -4.52 8.55 5.85
N GLY A 277 -4.54 8.83 7.16
CA GLY A 277 -5.65 8.46 8.04
C GLY A 277 -5.29 8.35 9.52
N HIS A 278 -5.88 7.37 10.17
CA HIS A 278 -5.65 7.10 11.58
C HIS A 278 -5.25 5.65 11.81
N THR A 279 -4.56 5.43 12.92
CA THR A 279 -4.29 4.10 13.44
C THR A 279 -4.66 4.02 14.91
N ALA A 280 -5.17 2.87 15.33
CA ALA A 280 -5.51 2.59 16.72
C ALA A 280 -5.23 1.14 17.09
N LEU A 281 -5.04 0.89 18.39
CA LEU A 281 -5.21 -0.44 18.97
C LEU A 281 -6.63 -0.56 19.47
N ALA A 282 -7.36 -1.53 18.93
CA ALA A 282 -8.77 -1.74 19.19
C ALA A 282 -9.02 -3.16 19.71
N ARG A 283 -10.08 -3.29 20.52
CA ARG A 283 -10.68 -4.59 20.84
C ARG A 283 -11.68 -4.90 19.73
N VAL A 284 -11.49 -6.03 19.07
CA VAL A 284 -12.28 -6.45 17.91
C VAL A 284 -12.78 -7.87 18.07
N THR A 285 -13.92 -8.18 17.47
CA THR A 285 -14.46 -9.53 17.36
C THR A 285 -14.86 -9.83 15.93
N GLY A 286 -14.58 -11.05 15.48
CA GLY A 286 -14.98 -11.58 14.18
C GLY A 286 -16.18 -12.53 14.25
N ASP A 287 -16.63 -12.87 15.46
CA ASP A 287 -17.68 -13.85 15.74
C ASP A 287 -18.70 -13.37 16.79
N GLY A 288 -18.58 -12.14 17.26
CA GLY A 288 -19.43 -11.55 18.30
C GLY A 288 -19.15 -12.03 19.72
N ALA A 289 -18.18 -12.93 19.93
CA ALA A 289 -17.91 -13.56 21.23
C ALA A 289 -16.44 -13.48 21.66
N SER A 290 -15.53 -13.80 20.74
CA SER A 290 -14.09 -13.81 20.95
C SER A 290 -13.51 -12.43 20.67
N THR A 291 -12.95 -11.78 21.69
CA THR A 291 -12.35 -10.45 21.52
C THR A 291 -10.82 -10.51 21.50
N VAL A 292 -10.21 -9.97 20.46
CA VAL A 292 -8.76 -9.85 20.27
C VAL A 292 -8.35 -8.37 20.25
N THR A 293 -7.11 -8.06 20.65
CA THR A 293 -6.54 -6.72 20.45
C THR A 293 -5.86 -6.68 19.09
N LEU A 294 -6.33 -5.81 18.20
CA LEU A 294 -5.83 -5.68 16.84
C LEU A 294 -5.48 -4.23 16.52
N LYS A 295 -4.47 -4.03 15.66
CA LYS A 295 -4.17 -2.74 15.05
C LYS A 295 -5.18 -2.47 13.93
N VAL A 296 -5.80 -1.30 13.92
CA VAL A 296 -6.71 -0.87 12.85
C VAL A 296 -6.10 0.33 12.13
N TYR A 297 -6.25 0.36 10.80
CA TYR A 297 -5.95 1.49 9.94
C TYR A 297 -7.22 1.96 9.23
N THR A 298 -7.32 3.26 9.02
CA THR A 298 -8.43 3.91 8.29
C THR A 298 -7.89 4.76 7.15
N LEU A 299 -8.72 4.96 6.12
CA LEU A 299 -8.43 5.85 4.99
C LEU A 299 -9.05 7.23 5.23
N SER A 300 -8.26 8.29 5.28
CA SER A 300 -8.81 9.66 5.28
C SER A 300 -9.32 10.07 3.90
N PRO A 301 -10.45 10.79 3.79
CA PRO A 301 -11.36 11.24 4.86
C PRO A 301 -12.64 10.38 4.96
N SER A 302 -12.53 9.05 4.96
CA SER A 302 -13.69 8.16 5.05
C SER A 302 -14.52 8.37 6.34
N SER A 303 -15.76 7.86 6.36
CA SER A 303 -16.60 7.92 7.56
C SER A 303 -15.94 7.22 8.74
N ILE A 304 -15.30 6.07 8.51
CA ILE A 304 -14.62 5.31 9.55
C ILE A 304 -13.37 6.04 10.07
N ASP A 305 -12.64 6.75 9.21
CA ASP A 305 -11.52 7.60 9.61
C ASP A 305 -11.98 8.78 10.47
N THR A 306 -13.05 9.45 10.05
CA THR A 306 -13.65 10.57 10.80
C THR A 306 -14.15 10.11 12.16
N TRP A 307 -14.84 8.96 12.21
CA TRP A 307 -15.26 8.33 13.46
C TRP A 307 -14.05 8.04 14.36
N LEU A 308 -13.03 7.35 13.85
CA LEU A 308 -11.87 6.97 14.64
C LEU A 308 -11.13 8.21 15.16
N GLY A 309 -10.94 9.23 14.32
CA GLY A 309 -10.35 10.51 14.71
C GLY A 309 -11.14 11.22 15.81
N SER A 310 -12.47 11.17 15.78
CA SER A 310 -13.32 11.75 16.83
C SER A 310 -13.20 11.05 18.18
N THR A 311 -12.75 9.79 18.21
CA THR A 311 -12.52 9.07 19.47
C THR A 311 -11.20 9.46 20.15
N ALA A 312 -10.32 10.21 19.49
CA ALA A 312 -9.03 10.61 20.05
C ALA A 312 -9.21 11.62 21.20
N GLY A 313 -8.62 11.34 22.36
CA GLY A 313 -8.59 12.26 23.50
C GLY A 313 -9.91 12.45 24.26
N THR A 314 -11.01 11.85 23.82
CA THR A 314 -12.32 11.95 24.49
C THR A 314 -12.53 10.81 25.49
N SER A 315 -12.68 11.12 26.78
CA SER A 315 -13.03 10.15 27.85
C SER A 315 -14.47 9.66 27.79
N SER A 316 -15.30 10.25 26.93
CA SER A 316 -16.73 10.01 26.79
C SER A 316 -17.16 9.56 25.38
N ALA A 317 -16.22 9.20 24.50
CA ALA A 317 -16.54 8.48 23.26
C ALA A 317 -17.01 7.07 23.62
N GLY A 318 -18.24 6.99 24.12
CA GLY A 318 -18.86 5.75 24.54
C GLY A 318 -18.89 4.81 23.36
N ASN A 319 -18.30 3.62 23.55
CA ASN A 319 -18.73 2.28 23.11
C ASN A 319 -19.63 2.16 21.87
N GLN A 320 -19.50 3.01 20.86
CA GLN A 320 -20.21 2.83 19.60
C GLN A 320 -19.42 1.80 18.83
N ARG A 321 -19.87 0.55 19.03
CA ARG A 321 -19.44 -0.59 18.24
C ARG A 321 -19.56 -0.21 16.77
N LYS A 322 -18.51 -0.48 16.01
CA LYS A 322 -18.50 -0.26 14.57
C LYS A 322 -18.26 -1.58 13.88
N LEU A 323 -19.20 -1.96 13.03
CA LEU A 323 -19.03 -3.09 12.14
C LEU A 323 -18.33 -2.59 10.88
N VAL A 324 -17.16 -3.15 10.59
CA VAL A 324 -16.29 -2.71 9.50
C VAL A 324 -15.96 -3.86 8.58
N HIS A 325 -15.94 -3.58 7.27
CA HIS A 325 -15.38 -4.46 6.26
C HIS A 325 -13.95 -3.99 5.97
N GLY A 326 -13.03 -4.92 5.79
CA GLY A 326 -11.66 -4.60 5.43
C GLY A 326 -10.84 -5.86 5.16
N LEU A 327 -9.52 -5.69 5.15
CA LEU A 327 -8.57 -6.77 4.92
C LEU A 327 -7.50 -6.86 6.00
N PHE A 328 -6.92 -8.04 6.13
CA PHE A 328 -5.79 -8.29 7.01
C PHE A 328 -4.45 -8.06 6.29
N THR A 329 -3.48 -7.53 7.03
CA THR A 329 -2.09 -7.36 6.59
C THR A 329 -1.15 -7.55 7.78
N TYR A 330 0.10 -7.96 7.53
CA TYR A 330 1.11 -7.82 8.57
C TYR A 330 1.40 -6.34 8.85
N ASP A 331 1.35 -5.96 10.13
CA ASP A 331 1.57 -4.60 10.62
C ASP A 331 3.03 -4.21 10.48
N TYR A 332 3.37 -3.51 9.41
CA TYR A 332 4.73 -3.05 9.20
C TYR A 332 5.20 -2.07 10.29
N PHE A 333 4.32 -1.32 10.97
CA PHE A 333 4.75 -0.51 12.13
C PHE A 333 5.16 -1.38 13.32
N SER A 334 4.56 -2.55 13.49
CA SER A 334 4.99 -3.52 14.49
C SER A 334 6.32 -4.18 14.11
N MET A 335 6.59 -4.39 12.82
CA MET A 335 7.93 -4.75 12.33
C MET A 335 8.94 -3.65 12.67
N LEU A 336 8.65 -2.39 12.29
CA LEU A 336 9.50 -1.24 12.58
C LEU A 336 9.77 -1.07 14.08
N LYS A 337 8.76 -1.23 14.93
CA LYS A 337 8.93 -1.13 16.38
C LYS A 337 9.85 -2.22 16.94
N THR A 338 9.84 -3.41 16.35
CA THR A 338 10.72 -4.53 16.72
C THR A 338 12.14 -4.29 16.22
N LEU A 339 12.31 -3.77 15.00
CA LEU A 339 13.60 -3.65 14.31
C LEU A 339 14.29 -2.31 14.53
N HIS A 340 13.54 -1.25 14.80
CA HIS A 340 14.04 0.10 15.03
C HIS A 340 13.25 0.75 16.19
N PRO A 341 13.42 0.25 17.42
CA PRO A 341 12.79 0.86 18.59
C PRO A 341 13.28 2.31 18.75
N LYS A 342 12.38 3.19 19.21
CA LYS A 342 12.58 4.65 19.24
C LYS A 342 13.99 5.07 19.68
N GLN A 343 14.63 5.89 18.84
CA GLN A 343 15.93 6.52 19.07
C GLN A 343 17.11 5.54 19.19
N GLN A 344 16.96 4.31 18.70
CA GLN A 344 18.04 3.32 18.63
C GLN A 344 18.52 3.15 17.19
N LEU A 345 19.59 2.38 17.01
CA LEU A 345 19.98 1.93 15.68
C LEU A 345 19.05 0.81 15.21
N TRP A 346 18.96 0.61 13.90
CA TRP A 346 18.33 -0.57 13.33
C TRP A 346 19.00 -1.83 13.86
N LEU A 347 18.20 -2.69 14.48
CA LEU A 347 18.61 -3.96 15.03
C LEU A 347 18.81 -4.98 13.90
N THR A 348 19.79 -5.85 14.09
CA THR A 348 20.13 -6.96 13.21
C THR A 348 20.07 -8.27 14.00
N PRO A 349 18.86 -8.74 14.37
CA PRO A 349 18.71 -9.94 15.19
C PRO A 349 19.30 -11.16 14.48
N ALA A 350 20.28 -11.82 15.09
CA ALA A 350 20.91 -13.01 14.52
C ALA A 350 20.03 -14.27 14.62
N ASP A 351 19.06 -14.26 15.53
CA ASP A 351 18.09 -15.35 15.75
C ASP A 351 16.65 -14.83 15.62
N TRP A 352 15.71 -15.75 15.48
CA TRP A 352 14.29 -15.47 15.34
C TRP A 352 13.75 -14.67 16.53
N THR A 353 13.32 -13.45 16.24
CA THR A 353 12.79 -12.51 17.22
C THR A 353 11.29 -12.32 16.99
N PRO A 354 10.43 -12.60 17.98
CA PRO A 354 8.99 -12.43 17.83
C PRO A 354 8.57 -10.97 17.64
N ILE A 355 7.68 -10.73 16.67
CA ILE A 355 7.02 -9.45 16.47
C ILE A 355 5.72 -9.43 17.24
N LYS A 356 5.58 -8.47 18.17
CA LYS A 356 4.37 -8.31 18.97
C LYS A 356 3.30 -7.59 18.15
N PHE A 357 2.07 -8.12 18.20
CA PHE A 357 0.92 -7.61 17.43
C PHE A 357 1.19 -7.55 15.93
N PRO A 358 1.55 -8.69 15.30
CA PRO A 358 2.06 -8.70 13.94
C PRO A 358 0.98 -8.41 12.89
N LEU A 359 -0.30 -8.39 13.27
CA LEU A 359 -1.42 -8.25 12.35
C LEU A 359 -2.09 -6.88 12.51
N ALA A 360 -2.49 -6.29 11.40
CA ALA A 360 -3.37 -5.14 11.32
C ALA A 360 -4.56 -5.39 10.41
N PHE A 361 -5.58 -4.55 10.54
CA PHE A 361 -6.77 -4.54 9.72
C PHE A 361 -6.94 -3.18 9.03
N VAL A 362 -6.98 -3.16 7.70
CA VAL A 362 -7.27 -1.95 6.92
C VAL A 362 -8.78 -1.87 6.73
N ALA A 363 -9.44 -0.93 7.40
CA ALA A 363 -10.89 -0.75 7.30
C ALA A 363 -11.25 0.02 6.02
N PHE A 364 -12.06 -0.61 5.16
CA PHE A 364 -12.52 -0.06 3.88
C PHE A 364 -13.78 0.77 4.05
N GLY A 365 -14.64 0.38 4.99
CA GLY A 365 -15.88 1.07 5.28
C GLY A 365 -16.69 0.32 6.31
N GLU A 366 -17.90 0.83 6.56
CA GLU A 366 -18.85 0.24 7.49
C GLU A 366 -19.65 -0.86 6.79
N ALA A 367 -19.84 -1.98 7.47
CA ALA A 367 -20.72 -3.06 7.02
C ALA A 367 -22.11 -2.90 7.66
N GLU A 368 -23.15 -3.28 6.92
CA GLU A 368 -24.54 -3.14 7.40
C GLU A 368 -24.96 -4.27 8.35
N THR A 369 -24.45 -5.49 8.13
CA THR A 369 -24.89 -6.70 8.83
C THR A 369 -23.71 -7.53 9.33
N ALA A 370 -23.82 -7.99 10.58
CA ALA A 370 -22.83 -8.86 11.19
C ALA A 370 -22.93 -10.28 10.61
N PRO A 371 -21.81 -10.92 10.23
CA PRO A 371 -21.83 -12.27 9.64
C PRO A 371 -22.16 -13.39 10.66
N TRP A 372 -22.28 -13.06 11.95
CA TRP A 372 -22.68 -13.98 13.02
C TRP A 372 -24.14 -13.79 13.50
N GLY A 373 -24.94 -13.03 12.74
CA GLY A 373 -26.33 -12.68 13.07
C GLY A 373 -27.42 -13.63 12.55
N GLU A 374 -27.07 -14.64 11.76
CA GLU A 374 -27.97 -15.73 11.34
C GLU A 374 -27.47 -17.07 11.92
N GLN A 375 -27.86 -17.36 13.16
CA GLN A 375 -27.86 -18.73 13.70
C GLN A 375 -29.21 -19.05 14.31
#